data_AF-A0A0L0W9M2-F1
#
_entry.id   AF-A0A0L0W9M2-F1
#
_cell.length_a   1.000
_cell.length_b   1.000
_cell.length_c   1.000
_cell.angle_alpha   90.00
_cell.angle_beta   90.00
_cell.angle_gamma   90.00
#
_symmetry.space_group_name_H-M   'P 1'
#
loop_
_entity.id
_entity.type
_entity.pdbx_description
1 polymer ?
#
loop_
_entity_poly.entity_id
_entity_poly.type
_entity_poly.pdbx_seq_one_letter_code
_entity_poly.pdbx_strand_id
1 'polypeptide(L)'
;MDNTEEQIVSPEEMRANIEIIKGHLPIFKNNFTKFAKQKNGDITSGEIDKIINESLKQGNLSEKGLRIVNSFYETWMAVFMMVGNDKEALEIVFRMLGL
;
A
#
# COMPACT_ATOMS: atom_id res chain seq x y z
N MET A 1 -6.31 27.83 -21.30
CA MET A 1 -6.88 27.97 -19.95
C MET A 1 -6.44 26.74 -19.20
N ASP A 2 -5.42 26.89 -18.35
CA ASP A 2 -4.93 25.84 -17.45
C ASP A 2 -6.04 25.54 -16.44
N ASN A 3 -6.77 24.44 -16.66
CA ASN A 3 -7.63 23.83 -15.65
C ASN A 3 -6.85 22.69 -14.99
N THR A 4 -5.75 23.04 -14.31
CA THR A 4 -5.24 22.22 -13.21
C THR A 4 -5.94 22.70 -11.95
N GLU A 5 -7.24 22.42 -11.85
CA GLU A 5 -7.85 22.29 -10.53
C GLU A 5 -7.02 21.19 -9.85
N GLU A 6 -6.20 21.60 -8.88
CA GLU A 6 -5.54 20.67 -7.97
C GLU A 6 -6.62 19.69 -7.51
N GLN A 7 -6.49 18.42 -7.89
CA GLN A 7 -7.41 17.37 -7.43
C GLN A 7 -7.15 17.15 -5.93
N ILE A 8 -7.66 18.08 -5.13
CA ILE A 8 -7.66 17.98 -3.69
C ILE A 8 -8.70 16.91 -3.36
N VAL A 9 -8.21 15.75 -2.91
CA VAL A 9 -9.06 14.66 -2.44
C VAL A 9 -9.85 15.18 -1.25
N SER A 10 -11.19 15.13 -1.32
CA SER A 10 -12.05 15.55 -0.21
C SER A 10 -11.84 14.66 1.02
N PRO A 11 -12.13 15.14 2.25
CA PRO A 11 -12.05 14.30 3.45
C PRO A 11 -12.88 13.01 3.35
N GLU A 12 -14.04 13.07 2.70
CA GLU A 12 -14.93 11.93 2.45
C GLU A 12 -14.28 10.91 1.50
N GLU A 13 -13.68 11.38 0.41
CA GLU A 13 -12.94 10.51 -0.50
C GLU A 13 -11.70 9.91 0.17
N MET A 14 -10.99 10.68 1.01
CA MET A 14 -9.85 10.17 1.77
C MET A 14 -10.28 9.03 2.70
N ARG A 15 -11.38 9.19 3.43
CA ARG A 15 -11.95 8.12 4.26
C ARG A 15 -12.32 6.89 3.44
N ALA A 16 -12.97 7.07 2.28
CA ALA A 16 -13.30 5.96 1.40
C ALA A 16 -12.03 5.22 0.91
N ASN A 17 -10.98 5.96 0.54
CA ASN A 17 -9.70 5.39 0.11
C ASN A 17 -9.04 4.58 1.24
N ILE A 18 -9.07 5.09 2.48
CA ILE A 18 -8.54 4.39 3.66
C ILE A 18 -9.27 3.09 3.91
N GLU A 19 -10.61 3.07 3.80
CA GLU A 19 -11.38 1.85 3.98
C GLU A 19 -11.09 0.81 2.90
N ILE A 20 -10.88 1.24 1.64
CA ILE A 20 -10.39 0.35 0.58
C ILE A 20 -9.04 -0.24 0.95
N ILE A 21 -8.08 0.58 1.41
CA ILE A 21 -6.75 0.13 1.83
C ILE A 21 -6.84 -0.88 2.98
N LYS A 22 -7.58 -0.56 4.04
CA LYS A 22 -7.76 -1.45 5.20
C LYS A 22 -8.33 -2.80 4.82
N GLY A 23 -9.29 -2.83 3.89
CA GLY A 23 -9.87 -4.08 3.38
C GLY A 23 -8.85 -4.98 2.66
N HIS A 24 -7.82 -4.39 2.06
CA HIS A 24 -6.83 -5.12 1.25
C HIS A 24 -5.53 -5.42 1.99
N LEU A 25 -5.23 -4.67 3.05
CA LEU A 25 -4.01 -4.83 3.84
C LEU A 25 -3.75 -6.29 4.29
N PRO A 26 -4.76 -7.09 4.73
CA PRO A 26 -4.53 -8.48 5.10
C PRO A 26 -4.01 -9.36 3.96
N ILE A 27 -4.46 -9.10 2.72
CA ILE A 27 -4.02 -9.83 1.52
C ILE A 27 -2.51 -9.62 1.34
N PHE A 28 -2.08 -8.37 1.42
CA PHE A 28 -0.67 -8.02 1.29
C PHE A 28 0.18 -8.63 2.40
N LYS A 29 -0.24 -8.49 3.67
CA LYS A 29 0.49 -9.07 4.81
C LYS A 29 0.66 -10.59 4.67
N ASN A 30 -0.37 -11.28 4.20
CA ASN A 30 -0.30 -12.72 3.95
C ASN A 30 0.71 -13.06 2.86
N ASN A 31 0.67 -12.37 1.71
CA ASN A 31 1.60 -12.60 0.62
C ASN A 31 3.04 -12.27 1.04
N PHE A 32 3.26 -11.14 1.70
CA PHE A 32 4.58 -10.76 2.22
C PHE A 32 5.12 -11.81 3.18
N THR A 33 4.33 -12.24 4.17
CA THR A 33 4.74 -13.26 5.15
C THR A 33 5.10 -14.59 4.46
N LYS A 34 4.32 -14.99 3.44
CA LYS A 34 4.58 -16.21 2.67
C LYS A 34 5.92 -16.13 1.95
N PHE A 35 6.21 -15.03 1.26
CA PHE A 35 7.48 -14.82 0.58
C PHE A 35 8.66 -14.72 1.56
N ALA A 36 8.50 -13.96 2.64
CA ALA A 36 9.52 -13.82 3.69
C ALA A 36 9.93 -15.18 4.27
N LYS A 37 8.95 -16.05 4.56
CA LYS A 37 9.22 -17.42 5.04
C LYS A 37 9.95 -18.28 4.02
N GLN A 38 9.62 -18.16 2.74
CA GLN A 38 10.30 -18.92 1.68
C GLN A 38 11.74 -18.48 1.46
N LYS A 39 12.07 -17.23 1.81
CA LYS A 39 13.37 -16.60 1.58
C LYS A 39 14.18 -16.39 2.86
N ASN A 40 13.75 -16.96 3.99
CA ASN A 40 14.37 -16.76 5.30
C ASN A 40 14.57 -15.27 5.68
N GLY A 41 13.67 -14.39 5.23
CA GLY A 41 13.72 -12.95 5.52
C GLY A 41 14.47 -12.10 4.50
N ASP A 42 15.24 -12.69 3.57
CA ASP A 42 15.98 -11.95 2.55
C ASP A 42 15.09 -11.66 1.33
N ILE A 43 14.44 -10.49 1.33
CA ILE A 43 13.56 -10.04 0.24
C ILE A 43 14.24 -8.91 -0.54
N THR A 44 14.35 -9.10 -1.85
CA THR A 44 14.87 -8.09 -2.79
C THR A 44 13.78 -7.12 -3.25
N SER A 45 14.16 -5.94 -3.76
CA SER A 45 13.21 -4.97 -4.34
C SER A 45 12.33 -5.57 -5.44
N GLY A 46 12.90 -6.36 -6.37
CA GLY A 46 12.13 -7.02 -7.42
C GLY A 46 11.19 -8.13 -6.92
N GLU A 47 11.38 -8.64 -5.70
CA GLU A 47 10.42 -9.54 -5.04
C GLU A 47 9.32 -8.77 -4.34
N ILE A 48 9.59 -7.58 -3.81
CA ILE A 48 8.57 -6.67 -3.28
C ILE A 48 7.56 -6.33 -4.39
N ASP A 49 8.03 -5.99 -5.60
CA ASP A 49 7.16 -5.72 -6.74
C ASP A 49 6.25 -6.91 -7.07
N LYS A 50 6.77 -8.13 -6.96
CA LYS A 50 5.97 -9.36 -7.16
C LYS A 50 4.91 -9.50 -6.07
N ILE A 51 5.26 -9.28 -4.81
CA ILE A 51 4.32 -9.35 -3.68
C ILE A 51 3.19 -8.32 -3.86
N ILE A 52 3.51 -7.09 -4.25
CA ILE A 52 2.54 -6.03 -4.55
C ILE A 52 1.60 -6.50 -5.66
N ASN A 53 2.16 -6.92 -6.80
CA ASN A 53 1.37 -7.35 -7.97
C ASN A 53 0.48 -8.56 -7.68
N GLU A 54 0.96 -9.55 -6.94
CA GLU A 54 0.14 -10.70 -6.53
C GLU A 54 -1.00 -10.30 -5.60
N SER A 55 -0.76 -9.34 -4.70
CA SER A 55 -1.78 -8.83 -3.78
C SER A 55 -2.87 -8.03 -4.52
N LEU A 56 -2.48 -7.20 -5.49
CA LEU A 56 -3.43 -6.44 -6.30
C LEU A 56 -4.33 -7.34 -7.15
N LYS A 57 -3.79 -8.43 -7.71
CA LYS A 57 -4.58 -9.41 -8.49
C LYS A 57 -5.63 -10.14 -7.66
N GLN A 58 -5.42 -10.31 -6.36
CA GLN A 58 -6.36 -10.98 -5.45
C GLN A 58 -7.46 -10.04 -4.93
N GLY A 59 -7.25 -8.73 -4.97
CA GLY A 59 -8.16 -7.74 -4.37
C GLY A 59 -9.49 -7.52 -5.09
N ASN A 60 -9.66 -8.00 -6.33
CA ASN A 60 -10.83 -7.70 -7.16
C ASN A 60 -11.22 -6.19 -7.15
N LEU A 61 -10.20 -5.34 -7.30
CA LEU A 61 -10.32 -3.88 -7.19
C LEU A 61 -10.81 -3.26 -8.50
N SER A 62 -11.57 -2.17 -8.41
CA SER A 62 -11.81 -1.26 -9.54
C SER A 62 -10.50 -0.57 -9.96
N GLU A 63 -10.45 0.05 -11.14
CA GLU A 63 -9.24 0.76 -11.59
C GLU A 63 -8.81 1.87 -10.61
N LYS A 64 -9.77 2.66 -10.08
CA LYS A 64 -9.49 3.67 -9.04
C LYS A 64 -8.94 3.02 -7.77
N GLY A 65 -9.58 1.95 -7.29
CA GLY A 65 -9.16 1.21 -6.10
C GLY A 65 -7.76 0.60 -6.26
N LEU A 66 -7.45 0.07 -7.44
CA LEU A 66 -6.15 -0.50 -7.77
C LEU A 66 -5.04 0.55 -7.68
N ARG A 67 -5.26 1.75 -8.23
CA ARG A 67 -4.30 2.86 -8.13
C ARG A 67 -4.05 3.27 -6.67
N ILE A 68 -5.11 3.42 -5.88
CA ILE A 68 -5.03 3.79 -4.46
C ILE A 68 -4.20 2.77 -3.67
N VAL A 69 -4.56 1.48 -3.81
CA VAL A 69 -3.92 0.40 -3.05
C VAL A 69 -2.47 0.18 -3.51
N ASN A 70 -2.18 0.29 -4.81
CA ASN A 70 -0.82 0.17 -5.33
C ASN A 70 0.10 1.25 -4.74
N SER A 71 -0.29 2.52 -4.85
CA SER A 71 0.51 3.63 -4.31
C SER A 71 0.70 3.52 -2.78
N PHE A 72 -0.33 3.04 -2.07
CA PHE A 72 -0.20 2.77 -0.64
C PHE A 72 0.84 1.68 -0.36
N TYR A 73 0.81 0.54 -1.07
CA TYR A 73 1.78 -0.54 -0.86
C TYR A 73 3.20 -0.14 -1.21
N GLU A 74 3.42 0.59 -2.31
CA GLU A 74 4.74 1.11 -2.69
C GLU A 74 5.30 2.00 -1.57
N THR A 75 4.49 2.95 -1.08
CA THR A 75 4.88 3.87 -0.01
C THR A 75 5.15 3.14 1.30
N TRP A 76 4.23 2.26 1.70
CA TRP A 76 4.36 1.51 2.94
C TRP A 76 5.56 0.56 2.94
N MET A 77 5.85 -0.10 1.82
CA MET A 77 7.04 -0.93 1.69
C MET A 77 8.32 -0.11 1.71
N ALA A 78 8.36 1.04 1.05
CA ALA A 78 9.52 1.93 1.11
C ALA A 78 9.81 2.34 2.56
N VAL A 79 8.79 2.70 3.32
CA VAL A 79 8.94 3.03 4.75
C VAL A 79 9.35 1.81 5.56
N PHE A 80 8.72 0.67 5.36
CA PHE A 80 9.05 -0.58 6.05
C PHE A 80 10.52 -0.97 5.84
N MET A 81 11.06 -0.80 4.64
CA MET A 81 12.48 -1.09 4.36
C MET A 81 13.44 -0.15 5.10
N MET A 82 12.98 1.05 5.51
CA MET A 82 13.78 1.99 6.30
C MET A 82 13.72 1.68 7.81
N VAL A 83 12.55 1.31 8.34
CA VAL A 83 12.35 1.13 9.80
C VAL A 83 12.39 -0.33 10.27
N GLY A 84 12.19 -1.29 9.36
CA GLY A 84 12.16 -2.72 9.67
C GLY A 84 10.96 -3.19 10.51
N ASN A 85 9.98 -2.32 10.76
CA ASN A 85 8.82 -2.57 11.62
C ASN A 85 7.50 -2.23 10.92
N ASP A 86 6.59 -3.21 10.83
CA ASP A 86 5.28 -3.08 10.16
C ASP A 86 4.40 -2.00 10.78
N LYS A 87 4.28 -2.00 12.11
CA LYS A 87 3.43 -1.06 12.84
C LYS A 87 3.94 0.37 12.67
N GLU A 88 5.23 0.58 12.89
CA GLU A 88 5.86 1.88 12.74
C GLU A 88 5.77 2.40 11.30
N ALA A 89 5.96 1.52 10.31
CA ALA A 89 5.83 1.90 8.91
C ALA A 89 4.40 2.34 8.56
N LEU A 90 3.38 1.64 9.06
CA LEU A 90 1.98 2.04 8.87
C LEU A 90 1.67 3.37 9.55
N GLU A 91 2.14 3.57 10.79
CA GLU A 91 1.97 4.83 11.53
C GLU A 91 2.63 6.01 10.83
N ILE A 92 3.79 5.81 10.19
CA ILE A 92 4.45 6.84 9.39
C ILE A 92 3.63 7.14 8.13
N VAL A 93 3.20 6.13 7.38
CA VAL A 93 2.40 6.35 6.16
C VAL A 93 1.08 7.05 6.47
N PHE A 94 0.37 6.66 7.53
CA PHE A 94 -0.85 7.33 7.93
C PHE A 94 -0.60 8.79 8.33
N ARG A 95 0.47 9.08 9.07
CA ARG A 95 0.86 10.46 9.38
C ARG A 95 1.19 11.29 8.13
N MET A 96 1.84 10.70 7.12
CA MET A 96 2.11 11.35 5.84
C MET A 96 0.82 11.71 5.09
N LEU A 97 -0.25 10.94 5.30
CA LEU A 97 -1.58 11.20 4.75
C LEU A 97 -2.41 12.17 5.61
N GLY A 98 -1.86 12.67 6.73
CA GLY A 98 -2.55 13.57 7.65
C GLY A 98 -3.57 12.89 8.57
N LEU A 99 -3.37 11.59 8.87
CA LEU A 99 -4.23 10.75 9.70
C LEU A 99 -3.61 10.46 11.08
#